data_AF-A1AX68-F1
#
_entry.id   AF-A1AX68-F1
#
_cell.length_a   1.000
_cell.length_b   1.000
_cell.length_c   1.000
_cell.angle_alpha   90.00
_cell.angle_beta   90.00
_cell.angle_gamma   90.00
#
_symmetry.space_group_name_H-M   'P 1'
#
loop_
_entity.id
_entity.type
_entity.pdbx_description
1 polymer ?
#
loop_
_entity_poly.entity_id
_entity_poly.type
_entity_poly.pdbx_seq_one_letter_code
_entity_poly.pdbx_strand_id
1 'polypeptide(L)'
;MKKVLLTILILFALIVQADFLDDSHNWNNGSSGSFKSVIKAAETDYKVNLAANMAWRDTEKMIKKAKRLYKAGKNAAAISLANKAHKQIINAIAQTELAKTAGPRF
;
A
#
# COMPACT_ATOMS: atom_id res chain seq x y z
N MET A 1 13.01 40.85 -10.64
CA MET A 1 12.33 39.74 -11.35
C MET A 1 13.05 38.44 -11.05
N LYS A 2 12.34 37.46 -10.49
CA LYS A 2 12.86 36.15 -10.08
C LYS A 2 13.35 35.37 -11.30
N LYS A 3 14.59 34.88 -11.27
CA LYS A 3 14.99 33.68 -12.02
C LYS A 3 15.86 32.80 -11.13
N VAL A 4 15.28 31.65 -10.83
CA VAL A 4 15.80 30.53 -10.07
C VAL A 4 16.99 29.94 -10.81
N LEU A 5 18.06 29.57 -10.10
CA LEU A 5 18.88 28.45 -10.55
C LEU A 5 19.27 27.56 -9.36
N LEU A 6 18.73 26.35 -9.46
CA LEU A 6 18.84 25.19 -8.58
C LEU A 6 20.24 24.58 -8.73
N THR A 7 20.98 24.39 -7.65
CA THR A 7 22.06 23.39 -7.59
C THR A 7 22.22 22.84 -6.16
N ILE A 8 21.25 22.04 -5.71
CA ILE A 8 21.46 21.19 -4.53
C ILE A 8 22.06 19.88 -5.02
N LEU A 9 23.38 19.76 -4.81
CA LEU A 9 24.18 18.56 -5.01
C LEU A 9 23.76 17.52 -3.95
N ILE A 10 22.91 16.55 -4.31
CA ILE A 10 22.57 15.43 -3.43
C ILE A 10 23.51 14.26 -3.77
N LEU A 11 24.46 13.99 -2.88
CA LEU A 11 25.27 12.77 -2.85
C LEU A 11 24.32 11.56 -2.75
N PHE A 12 24.25 10.74 -3.80
CA PHE A 12 23.54 9.46 -3.76
C PHE A 12 24.54 8.39 -3.32
N ALA A 13 24.51 8.01 -2.04
CA ALA A 13 25.21 6.83 -1.57
C ALA A 13 24.48 5.59 -2.13
N LEU A 14 25.15 4.89 -3.05
CA LEU A 14 24.67 3.66 -3.68
C LEU A 14 24.67 2.53 -2.62
N ILE A 15 23.51 2.22 -2.05
CA ILE A 15 23.36 1.02 -1.24
C ILE A 15 23.18 -0.16 -2.19
N VAL A 16 24.19 -1.02 -2.27
CA VAL A 16 24.11 -2.34 -2.90
C VAL A 16 23.03 -3.15 -2.18
N GLN A 17 21.96 -3.50 -2.88
CA GLN A 17 21.12 -4.64 -2.55
C GLN A 17 21.38 -5.71 -3.61
N ALA A 18 22.36 -6.56 -3.32
CA ALA A 18 22.45 -7.87 -3.95
C ALA A 18 21.70 -8.84 -3.04
N ASP A 19 20.48 -9.19 -3.43
CA ASP A 19 19.90 -10.47 -3.06
C ASP A 19 19.00 -10.93 -4.21
N PHE A 20 19.57 -11.88 -4.97
CA PHE A 20 18.94 -13.03 -5.59
C PHE A 20 17.72 -12.82 -6.51
N LEU A 21 17.99 -13.06 -7.79
CA LEU A 21 17.04 -13.70 -8.70
C LEU A 21 16.51 -14.98 -8.03
N ASP A 22 15.21 -15.04 -7.79
CA ASP A 22 14.47 -16.29 -7.68
C ASP A 22 13.19 -16.21 -8.53
N ASP A 23 12.80 -17.37 -9.00
CA ASP A 23 12.24 -17.71 -10.28
C ASP A 23 10.70 -17.55 -10.38
N SER A 24 10.26 -17.56 -11.63
CA SER A 24 8.94 -17.81 -12.20
C SER A 24 7.66 -17.93 -11.32
N HIS A 25 6.71 -17.06 -11.68
CA HIS A 25 5.25 -17.22 -11.64
C HIS A 25 4.54 -17.61 -10.32
N ASN A 26 4.02 -16.59 -9.61
CA ASN A 26 2.80 -16.73 -8.81
C ASN A 26 1.95 -15.44 -8.85
N TRP A 27 0.73 -15.54 -9.40
CA TRP A 27 -0.25 -14.46 -9.38
C TRP A 27 -0.59 -14.07 -7.94
N ASN A 28 -0.50 -12.78 -7.61
CA ASN A 28 -1.08 -12.22 -6.39
C ASN A 28 -0.44 -12.76 -5.09
N ASN A 29 0.88 -12.59 -4.95
CA ASN A 29 1.58 -12.77 -3.69
C ASN A 29 1.21 -11.62 -2.72
N GLY A 30 0.19 -11.83 -1.90
CA GLY A 30 0.04 -11.04 -0.67
C GLY A 30 1.36 -11.17 0.09
N SER A 31 2.11 -10.07 0.15
CA SER A 31 3.49 -10.03 0.67
C SER A 31 3.64 -10.97 1.88
N SER A 32 4.53 -11.94 1.75
CA SER A 32 5.00 -12.84 2.82
C SER A 32 5.79 -12.11 3.90
N GLY A 33 5.61 -10.79 4.03
CA GLY A 33 6.23 -9.96 5.04
C GLY A 33 5.63 -10.20 6.42
N SER A 34 6.40 -9.85 7.45
CA SER A 34 5.94 -9.80 8.84
C SER A 34 4.62 -9.03 8.98
N PHE A 35 3.80 -9.35 9.99
CA PHE A 35 2.58 -8.57 10.26
C PHE A 35 2.86 -7.07 10.37
N LYS A 36 4.00 -6.68 10.96
CA LYS A 36 4.42 -5.28 11.12
C LYS A 36 4.62 -4.58 9.78
N SER A 37 5.25 -5.23 8.79
CA SER A 37 5.46 -4.62 7.47
C SER A 37 4.14 -4.51 6.71
N VAL A 38 3.34 -5.59 6.69
CA VAL A 38 2.06 -5.61 5.97
C VAL A 38 1.06 -4.60 6.54
N ILE A 39 0.91 -4.55 7.87
CA ILE A 39 -0.01 -3.59 8.50
C ILE A 39 0.46 -2.14 8.30
N LYS A 40 1.78 -1.88 8.33
CA LYS A 40 2.33 -0.54 8.08
C LYS A 40 2.06 -0.09 6.64
N ALA A 41 2.21 -0.97 5.66
CA ALA A 41 1.88 -0.68 4.26
C ALA A 41 0.39 -0.34 4.12
N ALA A 42 -0.50 -1.21 4.64
CA ALA A 42 -1.93 -0.97 4.63
C ALA A 42 -2.32 0.36 5.32
N GLU A 43 -1.73 0.69 6.47
CA GLU A 43 -2.03 1.95 7.16
C GLU A 43 -1.52 3.19 6.43
N THR A 44 -0.35 3.09 5.79
CA THR A 44 0.24 4.21 5.06
C THR A 44 -0.62 4.54 3.84
N ASP A 45 -0.94 3.53 3.03
CA ASP A 45 -1.72 3.74 1.81
C ASP A 45 -3.19 4.07 2.13
N TYR A 46 -3.73 3.56 3.24
CA TYR A 46 -5.07 3.95 3.70
C TYR A 46 -5.15 5.45 4.03
N LYS A 47 -4.09 6.03 4.62
CA LYS A 47 -4.04 7.49 4.88
C LYS A 47 -4.00 8.30 3.58
N VAL A 48 -3.32 7.79 2.55
CA VAL A 48 -3.33 8.42 1.22
C VAL A 48 -4.76 8.41 0.65
N ASN A 49 -5.46 7.29 0.73
CA ASN A 49 -6.86 7.21 0.30
C ASN A 49 -7.79 8.12 1.12
N LEU A 50 -7.57 8.24 2.43
CA LEU A 50 -8.35 9.17 3.27
C LEU A 50 -8.16 10.61 2.82
N ALA A 51 -6.92 11.03 2.58
CA ALA A 51 -6.61 12.38 2.10
C ALA A 51 -7.23 12.67 0.72
N ALA A 52 -7.36 11.63 -0.13
CA ALA A 52 -8.02 11.72 -1.42
C ALA A 52 -9.56 11.60 -1.37
N ASN A 53 -10.18 11.40 -0.19
CA ASN A 53 -11.60 11.07 -0.03
C ASN A 53 -12.05 9.79 -0.76
N MET A 54 -11.12 8.84 -0.95
CA MET A 54 -11.35 7.57 -1.65
C MET A 54 -11.26 6.34 -0.73
N ALA A 55 -11.16 6.56 0.58
CA ALA A 55 -11.06 5.49 1.56
C ALA A 55 -12.39 4.77 1.76
N TRP A 56 -12.39 3.46 1.60
CA TRP A 56 -13.55 2.63 1.94
C TRP A 56 -13.58 2.36 3.44
N ARG A 57 -14.74 2.60 4.07
CA ARG A 57 -14.97 2.41 5.51
C ARG A 57 -14.67 0.98 5.97
N ASP A 58 -15.06 -0.01 5.19
CA ASP A 58 -14.90 -1.41 5.59
C ASP A 58 -13.43 -1.86 5.54
N THR A 59 -12.60 -1.21 4.72
CA THR A 59 -11.16 -1.43 4.72
C THR A 59 -10.50 -0.95 6.01
N GLU A 60 -10.96 0.16 6.59
CA GLU A 60 -10.53 0.60 7.94
C GLU A 60 -10.83 -0.48 9.00
N LYS A 61 -12.05 -1.03 8.95
CA LYS A 61 -12.48 -2.08 9.88
C LYS A 61 -11.63 -3.34 9.73
N MET A 62 -11.21 -3.68 8.51
CA MET A 62 -10.31 -4.80 8.24
C MET A 62 -8.93 -4.57 8.87
N ILE A 63 -8.33 -3.39 8.72
CA ILE A 63 -7.05 -3.02 9.36
C ILE A 63 -7.17 -3.16 10.88
N LYS A 64 -8.22 -2.58 11.48
CA LYS A 64 -8.48 -2.67 12.93
C LYS A 64 -8.65 -4.13 13.39
N LYS A 65 -9.36 -4.96 12.63
CA LYS A 65 -9.56 -6.39 12.93
C LYS A 65 -8.26 -7.19 12.78
N ALA A 66 -7.42 -6.89 11.80
CA ALA A 66 -6.12 -7.52 11.62
C ALA A 66 -5.22 -7.27 12.84
N LYS A 67 -5.17 -6.03 13.35
CA LYS A 67 -4.47 -5.70 14.60
C LYS A 67 -5.00 -6.48 15.81
N ARG A 68 -6.31 -6.64 15.95
CA ARG A 68 -6.91 -7.44 17.03
C ARG A 68 -6.54 -8.92 16.92
N LEU A 69 -6.57 -9.49 15.72
CA LEU A 69 -6.15 -10.88 15.49
C LEU A 69 -4.68 -11.10 15.85
N TYR A 70 -3.81 -10.17 15.49
CA TYR A 70 -2.39 -10.25 15.83
C TYR A 70 -2.16 -10.21 17.35
N LYS A 71 -2.83 -9.29 18.06
CA LYS A 71 -2.80 -9.23 19.53
C LYS A 71 -3.31 -10.52 20.20
N ALA A 72 -4.22 -11.23 19.55
CA ALA A 72 -4.74 -12.52 20.02
C ALA A 72 -3.87 -13.73 19.61
N GLY A 73 -2.65 -13.51 19.10
CA GLY A 73 -1.74 -14.56 18.64
C GLY A 73 -2.14 -15.23 17.31
N LYS A 74 -3.21 -14.76 16.65
CA LYS A 74 -3.71 -15.33 15.39
C LYS A 74 -2.96 -14.76 14.19
N ASN A 75 -1.65 -15.00 14.15
CA ASN A 75 -0.71 -14.33 13.23
C ASN A 75 -1.05 -14.53 11.75
N ALA A 76 -1.29 -15.76 11.31
CA ALA A 76 -1.63 -16.04 9.91
C ALA A 76 -2.93 -15.35 9.47
N ALA A 77 -3.97 -15.38 10.32
CA ALA A 77 -5.23 -14.70 10.06
C ALA A 77 -5.07 -13.17 10.03
N ALA A 78 -4.22 -12.62 10.90
CA ALA A 78 -3.91 -11.20 10.93
C ALA A 78 -3.19 -10.73 9.66
N ILE A 79 -2.16 -11.46 9.23
CA ILE A 79 -1.40 -11.15 8.01
C ILE A 79 -2.31 -11.27 6.79
N SER A 80 -3.09 -12.35 6.67
CA SER A 80 -4.03 -12.54 5.57
C SER A 80 -5.06 -11.40 5.48
N LEU A 81 -5.62 -10.99 6.62
CA LEU A 81 -6.61 -9.90 6.65
C LEU A 81 -5.98 -8.54 6.33
N ALA A 82 -4.76 -8.27 6.80
CA ALA A 82 -4.02 -7.05 6.48
C ALA A 82 -3.67 -6.97 4.98
N ASN A 83 -3.22 -8.08 4.38
CA ASN A 83 -2.97 -8.17 2.94
C ASN A 83 -4.26 -7.93 2.11
N LYS A 84 -5.40 -8.49 2.54
CA LYS A 84 -6.70 -8.21 1.89
C LYS A 84 -7.09 -6.74 1.99
N ALA A 85 -6.86 -6.11 3.15
CA ALA A 85 -7.13 -4.68 3.33
C ALA A 85 -6.23 -3.84 2.41
N HIS A 86 -4.94 -4.16 2.34
CA HIS A 86 -4.01 -3.50 1.43
C HIS A 86 -4.43 -3.61 -0.03
N LYS A 87 -4.83 -4.81 -0.47
CA LYS A 87 -5.36 -5.00 -1.83
C LYS A 87 -6.59 -4.13 -2.12
N GLN A 88 -7.52 -3.99 -1.17
CA GLN A 88 -8.67 -3.09 -1.34
C GLN A 88 -8.25 -1.62 -1.48
N ILE A 89 -7.23 -1.19 -0.72
CA ILE A 89 -6.69 0.17 -0.82
C ILE A 89 -6.14 0.43 -2.21
N ILE A 90 -5.33 -0.48 -2.75
CA ILE A 90 -4.77 -0.36 -4.10
C ILE A 90 -5.89 -0.35 -5.16
N ASN A 91 -6.90 -1.20 -5.01
CA ASN A 91 -8.05 -1.20 -5.92
C ASN A 91 -8.82 0.12 -5.88
N ALA A 92 -9.00 0.71 -4.70
CA ALA A 92 -9.66 2.01 -4.56
C ALA A 92 -8.86 3.13 -5.26
N ILE A 93 -7.52 3.11 -5.18
CA ILE A 93 -6.66 4.03 -5.94
C ILE A 93 -6.90 3.86 -7.44
N ALA A 94 -6.83 2.62 -7.95
CA ALA A 94 -7.04 2.34 -9.37
C ALA A 94 -8.43 2.79 -9.85
N GLN A 95 -9.47 2.56 -9.04
CA GLN A 95 -10.84 3.01 -9.35
C GLN A 95 -10.95 4.53 -9.38
N THR A 96 -10.21 5.23 -8.52
CA THR A 96 -10.15 6.70 -8.50
C THR A 96 -9.57 7.23 -9.82
N GLU A 97 -8.46 6.67 -10.27
CA GLU A 97 -7.83 7.09 -11.53
C GLU A 97 -8.73 6.81 -12.74
N LEU A 98 -9.43 5.65 -12.76
CA LEU A 98 -10.41 5.36 -13.80
C LEU A 98 -11.58 6.35 -13.80
N ALA A 99 -12.07 6.74 -12.62
CA ALA A 99 -13.19 7.68 -12.52
C ALA A 99 -12.87 9.06 -13.09
N LYS A 100 -11.60 9.49 -13.07
CA LYS A 100 -11.18 10.77 -13.66
C LYS A 100 -11.29 10.81 -15.19
N THR A 101 -11.12 9.66 -15.85
CA THR A 101 -11.14 9.54 -17.31
C THR A 101 -12.44 8.95 -17.84
N ALA A 102 -13.33 8.52 -16.96
CA ALA A 102 -14.65 8.01 -17.32
C ALA A 102 -15.48 9.15 -17.94
N GLY A 103 -15.65 9.09 -19.26
CA GLY A 103 -16.61 9.92 -19.97
C GLY A 103 -18.05 9.58 -19.60
N PRO A 104 -19.03 10.41 -20.00
CA PRO A 104 -20.42 10.13 -19.74
C PRO A 104 -20.83 8.77 -20.31
N ARG A 105 -21.53 7.97 -19.51
CA ARG A 105 -22.17 6.73 -19.96
C ARG A 105 -23.64 7.09 -20.19
N PHE A 106 -23.98 7.44 -21.42
CA PHE A 106 -25.35 7.67 -21.86
C PHE A 106 -25.96 6.36 -22.39
#